data_AF-A0A7J9EE19-F1
#
_entry.id   AF-A0A7J9EE19-F1
#
_cell.length_a   1.000
_cell.length_b   1.000
_cell.length_c   1.000
_cell.angle_alpha   90.00
_cell.angle_beta   90.00
_cell.angle_gamma   90.00
#
_symmetry.space_group_name_H-M   'P 1'
#
loop_
_entity.id
_entity.type
_entity.pdbx_description
1 polymer ?
#
loop_
_entity_poly.entity_id
_entity_poly.type
_entity_poly.pdbx_seq_one_letter_code
_entity_poly.pdbx_strand_id
1 'polypeptide(L)'
;GHIFYKNPIQFKNSTNGSVFSFSTTFIFAIVPEYPTLSGHGIAFVISPNNRIPGALPYQYLGLFNSSNNGDSSNHIVAVELDTVMSLEFDDIDDNHVGIDINSLVSVASASAGYFTDEGKFIYVSLLSGDPMQIWIEYNGVEMQLNVTLYPINLPRPKTPLLSLKKDLSPYMYDSMYVGFSSSTGRLISSHYILAWSFKMNGKADELDLSRLPKIPRHDNGGIKQLKKILAITLSFT
;
A
#
# COMPACT_ATOMS: atom_id res chain seq x y z
N GLY A 1 2.85 -12.08 3.09
CA GLY A 1 3.95 -11.68 3.97
C GLY A 1 3.61 -10.34 4.58
N HIS A 2 4.05 -10.11 5.81
CA HIS A 2 3.77 -8.89 6.56
C HIS A 2 5.06 -8.28 7.09
N ILE A 3 5.15 -6.95 7.08
CA ILE A 3 6.17 -6.21 7.82
C ILE A 3 5.52 -4.99 8.45
N PHE A 4 5.61 -4.88 9.77
CA PHE A 4 5.01 -3.79 10.53
C PHE A 4 6.08 -3.03 11.31
N TYR A 5 5.86 -1.75 11.51
CA TYR A 5 6.61 -0.99 12.50
C TYR A 5 6.40 -1.63 13.88
N LYS A 6 7.49 -1.74 14.65
CA LYS A 6 7.53 -2.58 15.86
C LYS A 6 6.55 -2.10 16.93
N ASN A 7 6.42 -0.78 17.09
CA ASN A 7 5.63 -0.18 18.16
C ASN A 7 4.31 0.35 17.60
N PRO A 8 3.20 0.24 18.33
CA PRO A 8 1.96 0.87 17.92
C PRO A 8 2.11 2.41 17.98
N ILE A 9 1.36 3.09 17.12
CA ILE A 9 1.32 4.54 16.99
C ILE A 9 -0.05 5.01 17.48
N GLN A 10 -0.08 6.10 18.24
CA GLN A 10 -1.31 6.70 18.71
C GLN A 10 -2.02 7.45 17.58
N PHE A 11 -3.20 6.99 17.17
CA PHE A 11 -4.04 7.61 16.15
C PHE A 11 -5.18 8.45 16.74
N LYS A 12 -5.55 8.26 18.02
CA LYS A 12 -6.60 9.02 18.70
C LYS A 12 -6.19 9.39 20.13
N ASN A 13 -6.73 10.50 20.64
CA ASN A 13 -6.58 10.89 22.05
C ASN A 13 -7.48 10.10 23.00
N SER A 14 -8.59 9.55 22.50
CA SER A 14 -9.55 8.75 23.26
C SER A 14 -10.36 7.87 22.32
N THR A 15 -11.05 6.88 22.89
CA THR A 15 -11.86 5.91 22.12
C THR A 15 -12.91 6.56 21.22
N ASN A 16 -13.52 7.65 21.69
CA ASN A 16 -14.51 8.43 20.93
C ASN A 16 -13.91 9.67 20.25
N GLY A 17 -12.59 9.82 20.27
CA GLY A 17 -11.89 10.93 19.63
C GLY A 17 -11.80 10.75 18.11
N SER A 18 -11.52 11.83 17.41
CA SER A 18 -11.25 11.78 15.97
C SER A 18 -9.82 11.27 15.69
N VAL A 19 -9.66 10.57 14.56
CA VAL A 19 -8.34 10.16 14.07
C VAL A 19 -7.51 11.39 13.70
N PHE A 20 -6.26 11.41 14.17
CA PHE A 20 -5.27 12.43 13.84
C PHE A 20 -4.91 12.44 12.37
N SER A 21 -4.43 13.58 11.90
CA SER A 21 -3.79 13.63 10.58
C SER A 21 -2.56 12.74 10.57
N PHE A 22 -2.31 12.08 9.45
CA PHE A 22 -1.10 11.32 9.23
C PHE A 22 -0.68 11.42 7.76
N SER A 23 0.58 11.16 7.51
CA SER A 23 1.07 10.97 6.15
C SER A 23 2.11 9.87 6.11
N THR A 24 2.16 9.19 4.98
CA THR A 24 3.17 8.18 4.68
C THR A 24 3.55 8.29 3.22
N THR A 25 4.82 8.02 2.94
CA THR A 25 5.30 7.84 1.58
C THR A 25 6.27 6.69 1.52
N PHE A 26 6.17 5.91 0.46
CA PHE A 26 7.08 4.81 0.22
C PHE A 26 7.35 4.65 -1.27
N ILE A 27 8.52 4.10 -1.57
CA ILE A 27 8.92 3.71 -2.91
C ILE A 27 8.86 2.21 -2.98
N PHE A 28 8.15 1.70 -3.98
CA PHE A 28 7.96 0.27 -4.18
C PHE A 28 8.32 -0.12 -5.61
N ALA A 29 8.48 -1.42 -5.84
CA ALA A 29 8.50 -2.01 -7.16
C ALA A 29 7.87 -3.41 -7.12
N ILE A 30 7.09 -3.75 -8.15
CA ILE A 30 6.54 -5.09 -8.35
C ILE A 30 7.20 -5.68 -9.60
N VAL A 31 8.04 -6.70 -9.38
CA VAL A 31 8.79 -7.35 -10.46
C VAL A 31 8.16 -8.71 -10.75
N PRO A 32 7.51 -8.90 -11.90
CA PRO A 32 6.95 -10.19 -12.26
C PRO A 32 8.06 -11.20 -12.60
N GLU A 33 7.86 -12.47 -12.26
CA GLU A 33 8.80 -13.54 -12.66
C GLU A 33 8.69 -13.86 -14.15
N TYR A 34 7.48 -13.76 -14.72
CA TYR A 34 7.21 -13.92 -16.15
C TYR A 34 6.62 -12.64 -16.72
N PRO A 35 7.06 -12.18 -17.91
CA PRO A 35 6.49 -10.99 -18.53
C PRO A 35 4.95 -11.06 -18.58
N THR A 36 4.28 -9.97 -18.20
CA THR A 36 2.81 -9.80 -18.21
C THR A 36 1.98 -10.70 -17.29
N LEU A 37 2.61 -11.56 -16.47
CA LEU A 37 1.89 -12.47 -15.57
C LEU A 37 2.41 -12.35 -14.13
N SER A 38 1.56 -11.86 -13.23
CA SER A 38 1.88 -11.62 -11.83
C SER A 38 0.69 -11.95 -10.93
N GLY A 39 0.93 -12.02 -9.63
CA GLY A 39 -0.10 -11.86 -8.62
C GLY A 39 0.53 -11.58 -7.25
N HIS A 40 -0.12 -10.91 -6.31
CA HIS A 40 -1.36 -10.13 -6.46
C HIS A 40 -1.10 -8.64 -6.21
N GLY A 41 -0.43 -8.30 -5.12
CA GLY A 41 -0.16 -6.91 -4.85
C GLY A 41 0.56 -6.62 -3.54
N ILE A 42 0.59 -5.33 -3.23
CA ILE A 42 1.12 -4.76 -1.99
C ILE A 42 0.03 -3.87 -1.40
N ALA A 43 -0.14 -3.91 -0.09
CA ALA A 43 -0.97 -2.96 0.62
C ALA A 43 -0.17 -2.26 1.72
N PHE A 44 -0.27 -0.94 1.81
CA PHE A 44 0.03 -0.24 3.06
C PHE A 44 -1.14 -0.45 4.01
N VAL A 45 -0.87 -0.85 5.25
CA VAL A 45 -1.88 -1.33 6.19
C VAL A 45 -1.78 -0.59 7.51
N ILE A 46 -2.93 -0.14 8.00
CA ILE A 46 -3.12 0.26 9.40
C ILE A 46 -4.01 -0.78 10.07
N SER A 47 -3.50 -1.43 11.12
CA SER A 47 -4.14 -2.60 11.75
C SER A 47 -4.03 -2.57 13.27
N PRO A 48 -4.96 -3.18 14.03
CA PRO A 48 -4.86 -3.29 15.48
C PRO A 48 -3.63 -4.09 15.95
N ASN A 49 -3.09 -4.95 15.08
CA ASN A 49 -2.01 -5.87 15.41
C ASN A 49 -0.86 -5.75 14.39
N ASN A 50 0.37 -6.06 14.82
CA ASN A 50 1.55 -6.12 13.93
C ASN A 50 1.68 -7.43 13.15
N ARG A 51 0.61 -8.23 13.13
CA ARG A 51 0.42 -9.47 12.39
C ARG A 51 -1.07 -9.64 12.13
N ILE A 52 -1.42 -10.27 11.01
CA ILE A 52 -2.81 -10.54 10.65
C ILE A 52 -2.99 -12.06 10.55
N PRO A 53 -3.21 -12.76 11.69
CA PRO A 53 -3.34 -14.21 11.70
C PRO A 53 -4.60 -14.65 10.95
N GLY A 54 -4.48 -15.75 10.19
CA GLY A 54 -5.60 -16.30 9.44
C GLY A 54 -5.95 -15.54 8.16
N ALA A 55 -5.21 -14.48 7.81
CA ALA A 55 -5.34 -13.86 6.49
C ALA A 55 -4.81 -14.80 5.39
N LEU A 56 -5.52 -14.83 4.27
CA LEU A 56 -5.20 -15.70 3.14
C LEU A 56 -4.26 -15.01 2.14
N PRO A 57 -3.48 -15.80 1.36
CA PRO A 57 -2.72 -15.29 0.24
C PRO A 57 -3.63 -15.06 -0.98
N TYR A 58 -3.06 -14.97 -2.18
CA TYR A 58 -3.79 -14.69 -3.43
C TYR A 58 -4.51 -13.33 -3.40
N GLN A 59 -5.75 -13.27 -3.89
CA GLN A 59 -6.56 -12.06 -3.97
C GLN A 59 -6.82 -11.41 -2.62
N TYR A 60 -6.59 -12.12 -1.50
CA TYR A 60 -6.82 -11.56 -0.17
C TYR A 60 -5.74 -10.60 0.33
N LEU A 61 -4.66 -10.40 -0.44
CA LEU A 61 -3.52 -9.53 -0.13
C LEU A 61 -2.85 -9.77 1.23
N GLY A 62 -3.17 -10.88 1.91
CA GLY A 62 -2.78 -11.09 3.31
C GLY A 62 -3.51 -10.19 4.30
N LEU A 63 -4.66 -9.61 3.95
CA LEU A 63 -5.45 -8.71 4.81
C LEU A 63 -6.63 -9.42 5.47
N PHE A 64 -7.33 -10.28 4.71
CA PHE A 64 -8.57 -10.92 5.16
C PHE A 64 -8.61 -12.39 4.76
N ASN A 65 -9.72 -13.05 5.04
CA ASN A 65 -10.07 -14.36 4.55
C ASN A 65 -11.55 -14.40 4.16
N SER A 66 -12.00 -15.54 3.62
CA SER A 66 -13.37 -15.71 3.13
C SER A 66 -14.45 -15.53 4.20
N SER A 67 -14.11 -15.63 5.49
CA SER A 67 -15.07 -15.51 6.60
C SER A 67 -15.14 -14.13 7.23
N ASN A 68 -14.11 -13.28 7.07
CA ASN A 68 -14.06 -11.96 7.68
C ASN A 68 -13.92 -10.80 6.67
N ASN A 69 -13.86 -11.05 5.36
CA ASN A 69 -13.89 -9.98 4.35
C ASN A 69 -15.21 -9.19 4.45
N GLY A 70 -15.15 -7.92 4.83
CA GLY A 70 -16.32 -7.08 5.11
C GLY A 70 -16.75 -7.02 6.58
N ASP A 71 -16.07 -7.74 7.47
CA ASP A 71 -16.38 -7.72 8.91
C ASP A 71 -15.88 -6.42 9.57
N SER A 72 -16.79 -5.66 10.18
CA SER A 72 -16.46 -4.39 10.85
C SER A 72 -15.53 -4.54 12.04
N SER A 73 -15.42 -5.73 12.62
CA SER A 73 -14.53 -6.05 13.74
C SER A 73 -13.05 -6.21 13.33
N ASN A 74 -12.73 -6.18 12.02
CA ASN A 74 -11.35 -6.23 11.56
C ASN A 74 -10.54 -5.00 11.98
N HIS A 75 -11.18 -3.82 11.93
CA HIS A 75 -10.55 -2.51 12.15
C HIS A 75 -9.29 -2.29 11.29
N ILE A 76 -9.34 -2.70 10.02
CA ILE A 76 -8.25 -2.55 9.05
C ILE A 76 -8.61 -1.45 8.05
N VAL A 77 -7.67 -0.52 7.88
CA VAL A 77 -7.66 0.44 6.77
C VAL A 77 -6.42 0.17 5.95
N ALA A 78 -6.55 0.01 4.64
CA ALA A 78 -5.44 -0.24 3.76
C ALA A 78 -5.51 0.62 2.48
N VAL A 79 -4.35 0.82 1.87
CA VAL A 79 -4.25 1.31 0.49
C VAL A 79 -3.52 0.23 -0.30
N GLU A 80 -4.24 -0.40 -1.22
CA GLU A 80 -3.75 -1.51 -2.04
C GLU A 80 -3.21 -1.03 -3.38
N LEU A 81 -2.27 -1.81 -3.90
CA LEU A 81 -1.67 -1.75 -5.22
C LEU A 81 -1.89 -3.14 -5.83
N ASP A 82 -3.05 -3.33 -6.46
CA ASP A 82 -3.46 -4.62 -7.01
C ASP A 82 -3.11 -4.72 -8.50
N THR A 83 -2.63 -5.90 -8.87
CA THR A 83 -2.16 -6.27 -10.21
C THR A 83 -2.95 -7.43 -10.81
N VAL A 84 -4.09 -7.79 -10.22
CA VAL A 84 -4.97 -8.88 -10.64
C VAL A 84 -6.42 -8.45 -10.47
N MET A 85 -7.22 -8.63 -11.52
CA MET A 85 -8.67 -8.41 -11.42
C MET A 85 -9.35 -9.61 -10.75
N SER A 86 -9.96 -9.36 -9.60
CA SER A 86 -10.75 -10.30 -8.80
C SER A 86 -12.22 -9.86 -8.84
N LEU A 87 -13.02 -10.50 -9.70
CA LEU A 87 -14.43 -10.13 -9.89
C LEU A 87 -15.26 -10.25 -8.61
N GLU A 88 -14.88 -11.12 -7.68
CA GLU A 88 -15.54 -11.26 -6.38
C GLU A 88 -15.35 -10.06 -5.44
N PHE A 89 -14.39 -9.17 -5.74
CA PHE A 89 -14.09 -7.96 -4.95
C PHE A 89 -14.42 -6.66 -5.69
N ASP A 90 -15.16 -6.76 -6.80
CA ASP A 90 -15.58 -5.64 -7.64
C ASP A 90 -14.39 -4.81 -8.19
N ASP A 91 -13.26 -5.47 -8.45
CA ASP A 91 -12.08 -4.84 -9.03
C ASP A 91 -12.42 -4.19 -10.39
N ILE A 92 -11.98 -2.95 -10.55
CA ILE A 92 -12.27 -2.14 -11.75
C ILE A 92 -11.43 -2.56 -12.96
N ASP A 93 -10.22 -3.08 -12.72
CA ASP A 93 -9.28 -3.60 -13.69
C ASP A 93 -8.18 -4.43 -12.98
N ASP A 94 -7.21 -4.94 -13.74
CA ASP A 94 -6.07 -5.74 -13.25
C ASP A 94 -4.83 -4.91 -12.90
N ASN A 95 -4.99 -3.59 -12.70
CA ASN A 95 -3.89 -2.67 -12.38
C ASN A 95 -4.45 -1.41 -11.72
N HIS A 96 -4.83 -1.51 -10.45
CA HIS A 96 -5.49 -0.42 -9.74
C HIS A 96 -4.85 -0.12 -8.38
N VAL A 97 -5.18 1.08 -7.91
CA VAL A 97 -4.95 1.50 -6.52
C VAL A 97 -6.31 1.56 -5.85
N GLY A 98 -6.40 0.97 -4.66
CA GLY A 98 -7.64 0.87 -3.89
C GLY A 98 -7.49 1.46 -2.48
N ILE A 99 -8.59 1.92 -1.90
CA ILE A 99 -8.71 2.27 -0.49
C ILE A 99 -9.68 1.28 0.14
N ASP A 100 -9.15 0.45 1.05
CA ASP A 100 -9.88 -0.63 1.69
C ASP A 100 -10.21 -0.27 3.12
N ILE A 101 -11.46 -0.54 3.51
CA ILE A 101 -11.90 -0.40 4.90
C ILE A 101 -12.64 -1.69 5.26
N ASN A 102 -11.98 -2.54 6.05
CA ASN A 102 -12.47 -3.84 6.52
C ASN A 102 -12.86 -4.86 5.44
N SER A 103 -12.66 -4.56 4.15
CA SER A 103 -13.06 -5.35 3.00
C SER A 103 -12.08 -5.10 1.84
N LEU A 104 -11.87 -6.11 0.99
CA LEU A 104 -11.20 -5.97 -0.32
C LEU A 104 -12.10 -5.35 -1.39
N VAL A 105 -13.41 -5.22 -1.12
CA VAL A 105 -14.25 -4.33 -1.93
C VAL A 105 -13.88 -2.91 -1.56
N SER A 106 -13.00 -2.32 -2.36
CA SER A 106 -12.47 -0.97 -2.19
C SER A 106 -13.58 0.08 -2.07
N VAL A 107 -13.50 0.95 -1.07
CA VAL A 107 -14.46 2.07 -0.93
C VAL A 107 -14.21 3.19 -1.95
N ALA A 108 -13.01 3.22 -2.53
CA ALA A 108 -12.63 4.04 -3.66
C ALA A 108 -11.45 3.38 -4.38
N SER A 109 -11.51 3.29 -5.71
CA SER A 109 -10.44 2.73 -6.54
C SER A 109 -10.27 3.50 -7.84
N ALA A 110 -9.06 3.43 -8.42
CA ALA A 110 -8.73 3.99 -9.72
C ALA A 110 -7.64 3.17 -10.39
N SER A 111 -7.72 3.02 -11.71
CA SER A 111 -6.61 2.46 -12.51
C SER A 111 -5.31 3.15 -12.12
N ALA A 112 -4.21 2.41 -12.00
CA ALA A 112 -2.95 2.98 -11.57
C ALA A 112 -2.43 3.97 -12.61
N GLY A 113 -2.17 5.20 -12.17
CA GLY A 113 -1.78 6.30 -13.03
C GLY A 113 -1.68 7.60 -12.27
N TYR A 114 -1.57 8.69 -13.02
CA TYR A 114 -1.52 10.04 -12.48
C TYR A 114 -2.16 11.04 -13.44
N PHE A 115 -2.51 12.20 -12.93
CA PHE A 115 -3.00 13.32 -13.74
C PHE A 115 -1.86 14.31 -14.02
N THR A 116 -1.76 14.78 -15.27
CA THR A 116 -0.89 15.92 -15.61
C THR A 116 -1.47 17.22 -15.07
N ASP A 117 -0.68 18.30 -15.11
CA ASP A 117 -1.14 19.64 -14.71
C ASP A 117 -2.32 20.14 -15.57
N GLU A 118 -2.45 19.63 -16.81
CA GLU A 118 -3.58 19.88 -17.72
C GLU A 118 -4.80 18.98 -17.44
N GLY A 119 -4.73 18.12 -16.42
CA GLY A 119 -5.82 17.22 -16.02
C GLY A 119 -5.92 15.94 -16.86
N LYS A 120 -4.92 15.62 -17.70
CA LYS A 120 -4.92 14.39 -18.49
C LYS A 120 -4.46 13.21 -17.63
N PHE A 121 -5.23 12.12 -17.63
CA PHE A 121 -4.82 10.87 -17.01
C PHE A 121 -3.74 10.15 -17.85
N ILE A 122 -2.66 9.74 -17.18
CA ILE A 122 -1.58 8.93 -17.73
C ILE A 122 -1.52 7.62 -16.95
N TYR A 123 -1.75 6.52 -17.66
CA TYR A 123 -1.69 5.17 -17.11
C TYR A 123 -0.24 4.77 -16.79
N VAL A 124 -0.04 4.05 -15.69
CA VAL A 124 1.23 3.41 -15.35
C VAL A 124 0.98 1.94 -14.99
N SER A 125 1.86 1.05 -15.42
CA SER A 125 1.77 -0.36 -15.06
C SER A 125 2.52 -0.61 -13.75
N LEU A 126 1.80 -1.04 -12.71
CA LEU A 126 2.37 -1.46 -11.42
C LEU A 126 3.35 -2.63 -11.61
N LEU A 127 3.16 -3.45 -12.65
CA LEU A 127 3.99 -4.60 -13.02
C LEU A 127 5.20 -4.26 -13.90
N SER A 128 5.52 -2.98 -14.10
CA SER A 128 6.67 -2.57 -14.92
C SER A 128 8.01 -3.05 -14.37
N GLY A 129 8.08 -3.35 -13.06
CA GLY A 129 9.34 -3.59 -12.34
C GLY A 129 10.18 -2.33 -12.15
N ASP A 130 9.67 -1.16 -12.55
CA ASP A 130 10.28 0.13 -12.31
C ASP A 130 9.80 0.70 -10.96
N PRO A 131 10.67 1.39 -10.20
CA PRO A 131 10.25 1.97 -8.94
C PRO A 131 9.19 3.06 -9.13
N MET A 132 8.19 3.05 -8.26
CA MET A 132 7.17 4.09 -8.17
C MET A 132 7.07 4.58 -6.72
N GLN A 133 6.69 5.83 -6.55
CA GLN A 133 6.44 6.44 -5.25
C GLN A 133 4.95 6.66 -5.05
N ILE A 134 4.49 6.38 -3.84
CA ILE A 134 3.14 6.67 -3.41
C ILE A 134 3.17 7.56 -2.16
N TRP A 135 2.21 8.48 -2.08
CA TRP A 135 1.93 9.30 -0.92
C TRP A 135 0.50 9.03 -0.48
N ILE A 136 0.32 8.79 0.81
CA ILE A 136 -0.99 8.60 1.44
C ILE A 136 -1.07 9.62 2.56
N GLU A 137 -2.03 10.53 2.47
CA GLU A 137 -2.16 11.69 3.37
C GLU A 137 -3.59 11.79 3.86
N TYR A 138 -3.78 11.65 5.17
CA TYR A 138 -5.06 11.86 5.83
C TYR A 138 -5.05 13.18 6.60
N ASN A 139 -5.98 14.07 6.29
CA ASN A 139 -6.29 15.24 7.10
C ASN A 139 -7.44 14.89 8.05
N GLY A 140 -7.13 14.73 9.35
CA GLY A 140 -8.10 14.37 10.37
C GLY A 140 -9.14 15.46 10.68
N VAL A 141 -8.86 16.71 10.34
CA VAL A 141 -9.81 17.83 10.50
C VAL A 141 -10.82 17.86 9.37
N GLU A 142 -10.35 17.67 8.14
CA GLU A 142 -11.20 17.68 6.93
C GLU A 142 -11.81 16.32 6.62
N MET A 143 -11.36 15.26 7.33
CA MET A 143 -11.71 13.86 7.09
C MET A 143 -11.41 13.46 5.63
N GLN A 144 -10.24 13.87 5.15
CA GLN A 144 -9.85 13.74 3.74
C GLN A 144 -8.63 12.84 3.62
N LEU A 145 -8.78 11.70 2.95
CA LEU A 145 -7.69 10.79 2.60
C LEU A 145 -7.35 10.97 1.11
N ASN A 146 -6.12 11.36 0.82
CA ASN A 146 -5.61 11.50 -0.53
C ASN A 146 -4.53 10.45 -0.79
N VAL A 147 -4.58 9.83 -1.97
CA VAL A 147 -3.56 8.89 -2.45
C VAL A 147 -2.99 9.43 -3.76
N THR A 148 -1.68 9.59 -3.82
CA THR A 148 -0.96 10.03 -5.03
C THR A 148 0.02 8.94 -5.43
N LEU A 149 -0.05 8.46 -6.67
CA LEU A 149 0.91 7.53 -7.26
C LEU A 149 1.71 8.23 -8.36
N TYR A 150 3.01 7.99 -8.43
CA TYR A 150 3.85 8.58 -9.48
C TYR A 150 5.14 7.79 -9.73
N PRO A 151 5.67 7.77 -10.98
CA PRO A 151 7.02 7.28 -11.23
C PRO A 151 8.07 8.08 -10.45
N ILE A 152 9.14 7.43 -9.98
CA ILE A 152 10.24 8.14 -9.31
C ILE A 152 11.01 9.04 -10.31
N ASN A 153 11.78 10.00 -9.77
CA ASN A 153 12.57 10.99 -10.53
C ASN A 153 11.76 12.01 -11.34
N LEU A 154 10.45 12.02 -11.20
CA LEU A 154 9.58 13.06 -11.74
C LEU A 154 8.99 13.89 -10.58
N PRO A 155 8.66 15.18 -10.77
CA PRO A 155 8.07 16.00 -9.73
C PRO A 155 6.69 15.48 -9.31
N ARG A 156 6.44 15.35 -8.00
CA ARG A 156 5.15 14.91 -7.46
C ARG A 156 3.97 15.67 -8.12
N PRO A 157 2.94 14.98 -8.63
CA PRO A 157 1.81 15.63 -9.27
C PRO A 157 0.96 16.38 -8.24
N LYS A 158 0.33 17.48 -8.66
CA LYS A 158 -0.53 18.30 -7.80
C LYS A 158 -1.86 17.62 -7.47
N THR A 159 -2.39 16.86 -8.42
CA THR A 159 -3.68 16.19 -8.30
C THR A 159 -3.46 14.77 -7.79
N PRO A 160 -4.05 14.38 -6.65
CA PRO A 160 -4.00 13.00 -6.18
C PRO A 160 -4.75 12.07 -7.14
N LEU A 161 -4.35 10.80 -7.17
CA LEU A 161 -5.04 9.75 -7.93
C LEU A 161 -6.41 9.46 -7.32
N LEU A 162 -6.47 9.35 -5.98
CA LEU A 162 -7.70 9.15 -5.22
C LEU A 162 -7.85 10.22 -4.14
N SER A 163 -9.10 10.64 -3.94
CA SER A 163 -9.52 11.55 -2.88
C SER A 163 -10.79 11.01 -2.24
N LEU A 164 -10.71 10.61 -0.97
CA LEU A 164 -11.83 10.06 -0.21
C LEU A 164 -12.15 10.96 0.99
N LYS A 165 -13.35 11.55 0.98
CA LYS A 165 -13.88 12.28 2.14
C LYS A 165 -14.62 11.32 3.06
N LYS A 166 -13.95 10.86 4.12
CA LYS A 166 -14.45 9.84 5.04
C LYS A 166 -13.83 9.99 6.42
N ASP A 167 -14.67 9.94 7.45
CA ASP A 167 -14.20 9.81 8.84
C ASP A 167 -13.65 8.39 9.06
N LEU A 168 -12.35 8.27 9.35
CA LEU A 168 -11.71 6.99 9.64
C LEU A 168 -11.88 6.52 11.09
N SER A 169 -12.36 7.40 11.98
CA SER A 169 -12.45 7.15 13.43
C SER A 169 -13.24 5.89 13.83
N PRO A 170 -14.36 5.54 13.16
CA PRO A 170 -15.11 4.32 13.47
C PRO A 170 -14.35 3.02 13.16
N TYR A 171 -13.31 3.08 12.32
CA TYR A 171 -12.60 1.90 11.83
C TYR A 171 -11.27 1.67 12.54
N MET A 172 -10.88 2.56 13.45
CA MET A 172 -9.55 2.55 14.08
C MET A 172 -9.65 2.60 15.59
N TYR A 173 -8.77 1.86 16.27
CA TYR A 173 -8.55 2.01 17.71
C TYR A 173 -7.58 3.17 18.02
N ASP A 174 -7.40 3.43 19.32
CA ASP A 174 -6.63 4.56 19.81
C ASP A 174 -5.15 4.45 19.42
N SER A 175 -4.63 3.22 19.44
CA SER A 175 -3.28 2.88 19.00
C SER A 175 -3.34 1.77 17.96
N MET A 176 -2.62 1.95 16.85
CA MET A 176 -2.62 1.04 15.71
C MET A 176 -1.19 0.78 15.24
N TYR A 177 -0.97 -0.34 14.57
CA TYR A 177 0.27 -0.62 13.85
C TYR A 177 0.15 -0.18 12.40
N VAL A 178 1.26 0.26 11.84
CA VAL A 178 1.39 0.58 10.41
C VAL A 178 2.44 -0.31 9.78
N GLY A 179 2.22 -0.71 8.53
CA GLY A 179 3.10 -1.64 7.85
C GLY A 179 2.66 -1.94 6.44
N PHE A 180 3.15 -3.06 5.93
CA PHE A 180 2.84 -3.57 4.61
C PHE A 180 2.37 -5.02 4.68
N SER A 181 1.37 -5.32 3.86
CA SER A 181 0.98 -6.67 3.51
C SER A 181 1.22 -6.90 2.04
N SER A 182 1.50 -8.14 1.67
CA SER A 182 1.62 -8.53 0.29
C SER A 182 1.38 -10.03 0.16
N SER A 183 0.68 -10.44 -0.89
CA SER A 183 0.51 -11.83 -1.25
C SER A 183 1.03 -12.05 -2.66
N THR A 184 1.37 -13.29 -2.94
CA THR A 184 1.50 -13.76 -4.31
C THR A 184 0.53 -14.91 -4.56
N GLY A 185 0.36 -15.25 -5.82
CA GLY A 185 -0.52 -16.33 -6.25
C GLY A 185 0.25 -17.46 -6.92
N ARG A 186 -0.38 -18.11 -7.90
CA ARG A 186 0.29 -19.12 -8.73
C ARG A 186 1.33 -18.50 -9.67
N LEU A 187 1.11 -17.24 -10.03
CA LEU A 187 2.03 -16.42 -10.80
C LEU A 187 2.85 -15.60 -9.80
N ILE A 188 4.16 -15.85 -9.79
CA ILE A 188 5.05 -15.29 -8.77
C ILE A 188 5.51 -13.90 -9.22
N SER A 189 5.42 -12.95 -8.30
CA SER A 189 6.09 -11.66 -8.40
C SER A 189 6.85 -11.37 -7.12
N SER A 190 7.88 -10.53 -7.26
CA SER A 190 8.64 -10.02 -6.12
C SER A 190 8.18 -8.61 -5.81
N HIS A 191 7.75 -8.42 -4.57
CA HIS A 191 7.27 -7.15 -4.04
C HIS A 191 8.36 -6.51 -3.18
N TYR A 192 8.80 -5.31 -3.56
CA TYR A 192 9.86 -4.59 -2.87
C TYR A 192 9.34 -3.28 -2.30
N ILE A 193 9.66 -3.01 -1.03
CA ILE A 193 9.61 -1.66 -0.44
C ILE A 193 11.06 -1.18 -0.34
N LEU A 194 11.41 -0.16 -1.11
CA LEU A 194 12.79 0.33 -1.26
C LEU A 194 13.13 1.43 -0.25
N ALA A 195 12.13 2.24 0.11
CA ALA A 195 12.22 3.29 1.11
C ALA A 195 10.83 3.59 1.67
N TRP A 196 10.74 4.02 2.93
CA TRP A 196 9.49 4.32 3.61
C TRP A 196 9.67 5.40 4.68
N SER A 197 8.73 6.33 4.75
CA SER A 197 8.62 7.38 5.76
C SER A 197 7.17 7.49 6.21
N PHE A 198 6.94 7.68 7.51
CA PHE A 198 5.62 7.81 8.12
C PHE A 198 5.65 8.91 9.19
N LYS A 199 4.60 9.74 9.28
CA LYS A 199 4.51 10.81 10.27
C LYS A 199 3.08 11.06 10.73
N MET A 200 2.88 11.16 12.04
CA MET A 200 1.64 11.69 12.63
C MET A 200 1.68 13.21 12.67
N ASN A 201 0.53 13.85 12.45
CA ASN A 201 0.33 15.29 12.57
C ASN A 201 1.37 16.14 11.82
N GLY A 202 1.74 15.71 10.62
CA GLY A 202 2.70 16.42 9.79
C GLY A 202 2.93 15.69 8.47
N LYS A 203 3.84 16.24 7.67
CA LYS A 203 4.27 15.67 6.39
C LYS A 203 5.43 14.69 6.58
N ALA A 204 5.28 13.48 6.06
CA ALA A 204 6.32 12.45 6.02
C ALA A 204 7.56 13.00 5.30
N ASP A 205 8.73 12.68 5.84
CA ASP A 205 9.99 13.18 5.31
C ASP A 205 10.21 12.66 3.88
N GLU A 206 10.80 13.50 3.03
CA GLU A 206 11.11 13.16 1.64
C GLU A 206 12.13 12.02 1.56
N LEU A 207 11.98 11.16 0.57
CA LEU A 207 12.82 9.98 0.40
C LEU A 207 14.03 10.30 -0.49
N ASP A 208 15.22 9.97 -0.01
CA ASP A 208 16.47 10.18 -0.76
C ASP A 208 16.63 9.12 -1.86
N LEU A 209 16.30 9.51 -3.10
CA LEU A 209 16.36 8.65 -4.27
C LEU A 209 17.79 8.16 -4.59
N SER A 210 18.83 8.88 -4.16
CA SER A 210 20.22 8.52 -4.41
C SER A 210 20.69 7.31 -3.60
N ARG A 211 19.95 6.96 -2.54
CA ARG A 211 20.27 5.87 -1.60
C ARG A 211 19.43 4.62 -1.80
N LEU A 212 18.61 4.57 -2.86
CA LEU A 212 17.74 3.42 -3.11
C LEU A 212 18.56 2.15 -3.42
N PRO A 213 18.19 1.00 -2.83
CA PRO A 213 18.82 -0.27 -3.18
C PRO A 213 18.51 -0.66 -4.62
N LYS A 214 19.43 -1.41 -5.24
CA LYS A 214 19.17 -2.00 -6.57
C LYS A 214 18.14 -3.11 -6.46
N ILE A 215 17.17 -3.10 -7.36
CA ILE A 215 16.17 -4.17 -7.48
C ILE A 215 16.84 -5.39 -8.15
N PRO A 216 16.80 -6.58 -7.53
CA PRO A 216 17.20 -7.81 -8.19
C PRO A 216 16.28 -8.09 -9.39
N ARG A 217 16.81 -8.01 -10.61
CA ARG A 217 16.15 -8.47 -11.83
C ARG A 217 16.71 -9.84 -12.20
N HIS A 218 15.85 -10.77 -12.62
CA HIS A 218 16.32 -12.05 -13.13
C HIS A 218 17.01 -11.80 -14.48
N ASP A 219 18.34 -11.80 -14.50
CA ASP A 219 19.06 -12.04 -15.73
C ASP A 219 18.77 -13.49 -16.16
N ASN A 220 18.65 -13.75 -17.47
CA ASN A 220 18.29 -15.02 -18.11
C ASN A 220 19.29 -16.19 -17.86
N GLY A 221 19.73 -16.41 -16.62
CA GLY A 221 20.81 -17.33 -16.26
C GLY A 221 20.55 -18.07 -14.96
N GLY A 222 19.74 -19.13 -15.04
CA GLY A 222 19.75 -20.26 -14.10
C GLY A 222 18.82 -20.15 -12.90
N ILE A 223 18.12 -21.26 -12.63
CA ILE A 223 17.29 -21.47 -11.44
C ILE A 223 18.24 -21.52 -10.22
N LYS A 224 18.39 -20.38 -9.54
CA LYS A 224 18.95 -20.35 -8.19
C LYS A 224 17.80 -20.49 -7.20
N GLN A 225 17.91 -21.46 -6.31
CA GLN A 225 16.98 -21.70 -5.22
C GLN A 225 16.80 -20.39 -4.42
N LEU A 226 15.61 -19.79 -4.51
CA LEU A 226 15.28 -18.52 -3.88
C LEU A 226 15.16 -18.68 -2.37
N LYS A 227 16.22 -18.34 -1.63
CA LYS A 227 16.10 -17.91 -0.24
C LYS A 227 15.85 -16.40 -0.24
N LYS A 228 14.59 -15.95 -0.26
CA LYS A 228 14.24 -14.52 -0.16
C LYS A 228 13.61 -14.20 1.20
N ILE A 229 14.44 -13.67 2.11
CA ILE A 229 14.04 -12.61 3.06
C ILE A 229 15.27 -11.71 3.21
N LEU A 230 15.13 -10.40 2.97
CA LEU A 230 16.04 -9.42 3.57
C LEU A 230 15.27 -8.15 3.93
N ALA A 231 15.12 -7.95 5.24
CA ALA A 231 14.70 -6.70 5.86
C ALA A 231 15.93 -6.10 6.56
N ILE A 232 16.20 -4.81 6.35
CA ILE A 232 17.10 -4.04 7.23
C ILE A 232 16.46 -2.67 7.48
N THR A 233 16.08 -2.47 8.73
CA THR A 233 15.64 -1.20 9.32
C THR A 233 16.80 -0.58 10.09
N LEU A 234 17.08 0.71 9.88
CA LEU A 234 17.81 1.54 10.84
C LEU A 234 17.21 2.95 10.83
N SER A 235 16.71 3.36 11.99
CA SER A 235 16.11 4.67 12.26
C SER A 235 16.99 5.43 13.24
N PHE A 236 17.35 6.67 12.92
CA PHE A 236 17.70 7.78 13.83
C PHE A 236 17.38 9.05 13.02
N THR A 237 16.55 10.00 13.47
CA THR A 237 16.46 10.68 14.77
C THR A 237 15.03 11.02 15.15
#